data_AF-A0A7V3PNU3-F1
#
_entry.id   AF-A0A7V3PNU3-F1
#
_cell.length_a   1.000
_cell.length_b   1.000
_cell.length_c   1.000
_cell.angle_alpha   90.00
_cell.angle_beta   90.00
_cell.angle_gamma   90.00
#
_symmetry.space_group_name_H-M   'P 1'
#
loop_
_entity.id
_entity.type
_entity.pdbx_description
1 polymer ?
#
loop_
_entity_poly.entity_id
_entity_poly.type
_entity_poly.pdbx_seq_one_letter_code
_entity_poly.pdbx_strand_id
1 'polypeptide(L)'
;MTSKPLTRRSFLRMAGIGAAGLLAAACGATPTPAATKAPEATKAEVAAAPTNTPAPAAPTNTPAPAPTNTTAPAAAAATATPVPTAAPRIYGKGKTEVVVWYQDWDGANKIMNALTPTFVEKHPDVTINLQAIGFDDLFAKLLPSIAAGTEGDVLMLYTNWVVATDVTKVFLDITEPVGGAQPLQEKMWSAAFNVLDVPQGKIFYLPWLAGIRGACITVNTDQLKEKNIDYLNFKSYEDVIAAGQSLTQKSGDKITRAGYSPQSSQYILIYSLMWQLGGKPFDKTSGKWTFSSPEGEQAAQILYDIYWKQQTCDFQLFQSEYEAVSQKLVSIWG
;
A
#
# COMPACT_ATOMS: atom_id res chain seq x y z
N MET A 1 -14.26 2.85 -50.29
CA MET A 1 -13.61 2.13 -49.17
C MET A 1 -13.00 3.16 -48.25
N THR A 2 -13.65 3.45 -47.13
CA THR A 2 -13.23 4.46 -46.14
C THR A 2 -12.20 3.84 -45.20
N SER A 3 -10.95 4.30 -45.28
CA SER A 3 -9.89 3.92 -44.34
C SER A 3 -10.23 4.41 -42.94
N LYS A 4 -10.41 3.50 -41.98
CA LYS A 4 -10.53 3.88 -40.55
C LYS A 4 -9.19 4.47 -40.09
N PRO A 5 -9.18 5.60 -39.35
CA PRO A 5 -7.95 6.15 -38.81
C PRO A 5 -7.35 5.20 -37.77
N LEU A 6 -6.05 4.95 -37.89
CA LEU A 6 -5.27 4.19 -36.92
C LEU A 6 -5.31 4.90 -35.57
N THR A 7 -5.88 4.25 -34.55
CA THR A 7 -5.91 4.78 -33.19
C THR A 7 -4.57 4.55 -32.49
N ARG A 8 -4.21 5.41 -31.53
CA ARG A 8 -2.98 5.29 -30.71
C ARG A 8 -2.83 3.88 -30.09
N ARG A 9 -3.94 3.27 -29.67
CA ARG A 9 -4.02 1.89 -29.15
C ARG A 9 -3.69 0.83 -30.20
N SER A 10 -4.02 1.07 -31.47
CA SER A 10 -3.69 0.16 -32.58
C SER A 10 -2.20 0.21 -32.92
N PHE A 11 -1.54 1.36 -32.78
CA PHE A 11 -0.12 1.52 -33.07
C PHE A 11 0.76 0.79 -32.04
N LEU A 12 0.47 0.94 -30.74
CA LEU A 12 1.20 0.23 -29.68
C LEU A 12 1.06 -1.31 -29.78
N ARG A 13 -0.10 -1.82 -30.20
CA ARG A 13 -0.30 -3.25 -30.44
C ARG A 13 0.48 -3.79 -31.65
N MET A 14 0.75 -2.96 -32.66
CA MET A 14 1.51 -3.37 -33.84
C MET A 14 3.03 -3.33 -33.63
N ALA A 15 3.53 -2.49 -32.71
CA ALA A 15 4.96 -2.42 -32.41
C ALA A 15 5.51 -3.69 -31.73
N GLY A 16 4.67 -4.49 -31.06
CA GLY A 16 5.06 -5.75 -30.38
C GLY A 16 5.04 -7.02 -31.24
N ILE A 17 4.96 -6.93 -32.57
CA ILE A 17 4.94 -8.11 -33.46
C ILE A 17 6.24 -8.24 -34.29
N GLY A 18 7.21 -7.37 -34.06
CA GLY A 18 8.39 -7.21 -34.92
C GLY A 18 9.67 -7.92 -34.52
N ALA A 19 9.67 -9.21 -34.11
CA ALA A 19 10.88 -10.05 -34.11
C ALA A 19 10.58 -11.55 -33.92
N ALA A 20 10.20 -12.24 -35.00
CA ALA A 20 10.22 -13.71 -35.06
C ALA A 20 11.12 -14.15 -36.23
N GLY A 21 12.24 -14.80 -35.91
CA GLY A 21 13.17 -15.35 -36.90
C GLY A 21 14.04 -16.47 -36.32
N LEU A 22 13.54 -17.70 -36.49
CA LEU A 22 14.27 -18.98 -36.67
C LEU A 22 15.30 -19.43 -35.63
N LEU A 23 15.00 -20.55 -34.96
CA LEU A 23 15.77 -21.80 -35.11
C LEU A 23 15.00 -23.00 -34.52
N ALA A 24 15.09 -24.12 -35.23
CA ALA A 24 14.32 -25.34 -35.02
C ALA A 24 15.10 -26.43 -34.27
N ALA A 25 14.33 -27.25 -33.55
CA ALA A 25 14.46 -28.70 -33.33
C ALA A 25 15.72 -29.30 -32.66
N ALA A 26 15.51 -29.94 -31.50
CA ALA A 26 15.87 -31.36 -31.29
C ALA A 26 15.16 -31.94 -30.04
N CYS A 27 14.56 -33.12 -30.22
CA CYS A 27 13.90 -33.94 -29.20
C CYS A 27 14.89 -34.63 -28.24
N GLY A 28 14.46 -34.91 -27.00
CA GLY A 28 15.12 -35.87 -26.11
C GLY A 28 14.41 -35.97 -24.76
N ALA A 29 13.89 -37.15 -24.45
CA ALA A 29 13.07 -37.45 -23.28
C ALA A 29 13.84 -37.42 -21.94
N THR A 30 13.09 -37.08 -20.88
CA THR A 30 13.43 -37.15 -19.45
C THR A 30 13.86 -38.54 -18.97
N PRO A 31 14.61 -38.62 -17.85
CA PRO A 31 13.94 -39.06 -16.63
C PRO A 31 14.20 -38.16 -15.40
N THR A 32 13.17 -38.08 -14.57
CA THR A 32 13.05 -37.41 -13.27
C THR A 32 14.05 -37.92 -12.22
N PRO A 33 14.68 -37.02 -11.42
CA PRO A 33 15.17 -37.38 -10.10
C PRO A 33 14.19 -36.98 -8.99
N ALA A 34 14.04 -37.88 -8.03
CA ALA A 34 13.13 -37.84 -6.91
C ALA A 34 13.34 -36.64 -5.95
N ALA A 35 12.22 -36.13 -5.43
CA ALA A 35 12.18 -35.12 -4.39
C ALA A 35 12.83 -35.61 -3.09
N THR A 36 13.86 -34.90 -2.62
CA THR A 36 14.42 -35.08 -1.28
C THR A 36 13.57 -34.28 -0.28
N LYS A 37 13.05 -34.95 0.75
CA LYS A 37 12.30 -34.35 1.86
C LYS A 37 13.21 -33.37 2.63
N ALA A 38 12.72 -32.16 2.87
CA ALA A 38 13.28 -31.25 3.87
C ALA A 38 12.73 -31.62 5.28
N PRO A 39 13.50 -31.42 6.37
CA PRO A 39 13.13 -31.90 7.70
C PRO A 39 12.03 -31.07 8.36
N GLU A 40 11.20 -31.77 9.11
CA GLU A 40 10.11 -31.31 9.96
C GLU A 40 10.61 -30.39 11.08
N ALA A 41 10.04 -29.18 11.18
CA ALA A 41 10.34 -28.26 12.26
C ALA A 41 9.71 -28.76 13.57
N THR A 42 10.55 -28.90 14.58
CA THR A 42 10.24 -29.39 15.91
C THR A 42 9.23 -28.45 16.59
N LYS A 43 8.08 -29.01 16.97
CA LYS A 43 7.02 -28.33 17.72
C LYS A 43 7.52 -28.03 19.14
N ALA A 44 7.65 -26.75 19.48
CA ALA A 44 7.83 -26.32 20.87
C ALA A 44 6.51 -26.55 21.64
N GLU A 45 6.67 -27.17 22.81
CA GLU A 45 5.64 -27.55 23.76
C GLU A 45 5.05 -26.29 24.43
N VAL A 46 3.76 -26.03 24.20
CA VAL A 46 2.99 -25.02 24.94
C VAL A 46 2.41 -25.70 26.16
N ALA A 47 2.81 -25.21 27.34
CA ALA A 47 2.35 -25.68 28.64
C ALA A 47 0.82 -25.63 28.78
N ALA A 48 0.28 -26.63 29.46
CA ALA A 48 -1.13 -26.86 29.71
C ALA A 48 -1.81 -25.70 30.46
N ALA A 49 -2.95 -25.26 29.95
CA ALA A 49 -3.93 -24.45 30.70
C ALA A 49 -4.84 -25.37 31.55
N PRO A 50 -5.14 -25.03 32.81
CA PRO A 50 -6.06 -25.82 33.62
C PRO A 50 -7.52 -25.61 33.23
N THR A 51 -8.28 -26.67 33.49
CA THR A 51 -9.64 -27.00 33.10
C THR A 51 -10.76 -26.16 33.74
N ASN A 52 -11.80 -25.92 32.92
CA ASN A 52 -13.24 -25.95 33.19
C ASN A 52 -13.77 -25.33 34.50
N THR A 53 -14.27 -24.10 34.39
CA THR A 53 -15.36 -23.57 35.25
C THR A 53 -16.59 -23.33 34.35
N PRO A 54 -17.83 -23.68 34.78
CA PRO A 54 -19.02 -23.54 33.93
C PRO A 54 -19.33 -22.08 33.58
N ALA A 55 -19.68 -21.84 32.32
CA ALA A 55 -20.13 -20.55 31.78
C ALA A 55 -21.41 -20.06 32.47
N PRO A 56 -21.53 -18.77 32.84
CA PRO A 56 -22.80 -18.16 33.19
C PRO A 56 -23.73 -18.06 31.97
N ALA A 57 -25.03 -18.25 32.23
CA ALA A 57 -26.10 -18.25 31.24
C ALA A 57 -26.14 -16.98 30.36
N ALA A 58 -26.48 -17.19 29.09
CA ALA A 58 -26.73 -16.12 28.12
C ALA A 58 -27.83 -15.17 28.60
N PRO A 59 -27.64 -13.83 28.57
CA PRO A 59 -28.71 -12.90 28.88
C PRO A 59 -29.75 -12.89 27.76
N THR A 60 -31.00 -12.98 28.18
CA THR A 60 -32.22 -12.89 27.39
C THR A 60 -32.33 -11.54 26.67
N ASN A 61 -32.53 -11.59 25.35
CA ASN A 61 -32.83 -10.45 24.50
C ASN A 61 -34.14 -9.77 24.92
N THR A 62 -34.05 -8.71 25.72
CA THR A 62 -35.11 -7.71 25.85
C THR A 62 -34.70 -6.52 24.99
N PRO A 63 -35.51 -6.10 23.99
CA PRO A 63 -35.18 -4.94 23.17
C PRO A 63 -35.14 -3.67 24.05
N ALA A 64 -33.98 -3.04 24.14
CA ALA A 64 -33.85 -1.70 24.69
C ALA A 64 -34.60 -0.70 23.79
N PRO A 65 -35.27 0.32 24.35
CA PRO A 65 -35.96 1.34 23.56
C PRO A 65 -34.95 2.10 22.69
N ALA A 66 -35.33 2.34 21.43
CA ALA A 66 -34.51 3.04 20.45
C ALA A 66 -34.10 4.44 20.97
N PRO A 67 -32.82 4.83 20.87
CA PRO A 67 -32.42 6.20 21.19
C PRO A 67 -32.98 7.15 20.14
N THR A 68 -33.81 8.09 20.58
CA THR A 68 -34.24 9.25 19.79
C THR A 68 -33.08 10.21 19.62
N ASN A 69 -32.22 9.94 18.65
CA ASN A 69 -31.21 10.89 18.19
C ASN A 69 -31.89 12.04 17.45
N THR A 70 -32.20 13.12 18.16
CA THR A 70 -32.45 14.43 17.54
C THR A 70 -31.09 15.08 17.31
N THR A 71 -30.38 14.66 16.26
CA THR A 71 -29.13 15.29 15.84
C THR A 71 -29.47 16.55 15.04
N ALA A 72 -29.11 17.71 15.59
CA ALA A 72 -28.96 18.94 14.81
C ALA A 72 -28.03 18.69 13.60
N PRO A 73 -28.22 19.38 12.46
CA PRO A 73 -27.40 19.15 11.27
C PRO A 73 -25.93 19.34 11.61
N ALA A 74 -25.14 18.27 11.43
CA ALA A 74 -23.69 18.35 11.47
C ALA A 74 -23.26 19.42 10.46
N ALA A 75 -22.53 20.43 10.92
CA ALA A 75 -21.86 21.39 10.06
C ALA A 75 -21.07 20.61 9.02
N ALA A 76 -21.34 20.88 7.74
CA ALA A 76 -20.67 20.26 6.62
C ALA A 76 -19.15 20.31 6.85
N ALA A 77 -18.52 19.13 6.91
CA ALA A 77 -17.08 19.03 6.86
C ALA A 77 -16.61 19.85 5.65
N ALA A 78 -15.77 20.85 5.90
CA ALA A 78 -15.16 21.61 4.82
C ALA A 78 -14.44 20.61 3.91
N THR A 79 -14.94 20.45 2.69
CA THR A 79 -14.24 19.74 1.64
C THR A 79 -12.89 20.42 1.48
N ALA A 80 -11.82 19.70 1.83
CA ALA A 80 -10.46 20.15 1.55
C ALA A 80 -10.42 20.55 0.08
N THR A 81 -10.04 21.80 -0.18
CA THR A 81 -9.89 22.29 -1.56
C THR A 81 -8.83 21.39 -2.22
N PRO A 82 -9.14 20.70 -3.34
CA PRO A 82 -8.17 19.83 -3.98
C PRO A 82 -6.93 20.67 -4.32
N VAL A 83 -5.76 20.17 -3.91
CA VAL A 83 -4.48 20.79 -4.26
C VAL A 83 -4.41 20.81 -5.79
N PRO A 84 -4.20 21.97 -6.43
CA PRO A 84 -4.14 22.04 -7.88
C PRO A 84 -3.10 21.07 -8.44
N THR A 85 -3.52 20.22 -9.39
CA THR A 85 -2.59 19.35 -10.12
C THR A 85 -1.47 20.22 -10.73
N ALA A 86 -0.22 19.88 -10.44
CA ALA A 86 0.92 20.61 -10.96
C ALA A 86 0.89 20.63 -12.50
N ALA A 87 1.33 21.75 -13.09
CA ALA A 87 1.43 21.84 -14.53
C ALA A 87 2.35 20.74 -15.10
N PRO A 88 2.02 20.14 -16.25
CA PRO A 88 2.85 19.12 -16.89
C PRO A 88 4.28 19.60 -17.12
N ARG A 89 5.26 18.72 -16.90
CA ARG A 89 6.68 18.97 -17.23
C ARG A 89 7.04 18.19 -18.49
N ILE A 90 7.48 18.89 -19.53
CA ILE A 90 7.82 18.30 -20.83
C ILE A 90 9.33 18.18 -20.97
N TYR A 91 9.80 16.99 -21.36
CA TYR A 91 11.21 16.70 -21.61
C TYR A 91 11.38 16.09 -23.01
N GLY A 92 12.46 16.45 -23.70
CA GLY A 92 12.73 15.99 -25.07
C GLY A 92 11.99 16.82 -26.13
N LYS A 93 12.25 16.48 -27.40
CA LYS A 93 11.64 17.12 -28.58
C LYS A 93 11.29 16.09 -29.67
N GLY A 94 11.25 14.81 -29.28
CA GLY A 94 10.93 13.70 -30.14
C GLY A 94 9.47 13.73 -30.63
N LYS A 95 9.20 13.00 -31.71
CA LYS A 95 7.86 12.95 -32.33
C LYS A 95 6.90 12.04 -31.56
N THR A 96 7.43 11.09 -30.79
CA THR A 96 6.63 10.16 -29.99
C THR A 96 6.42 10.74 -28.60
N GLU A 97 5.23 11.25 -28.30
CA GLU A 97 4.90 11.69 -26.95
C GLU A 97 4.42 10.52 -26.07
N VAL A 98 4.99 10.41 -24.87
CA VAL A 98 4.56 9.50 -23.80
C VAL A 98 4.13 10.32 -22.59
N VAL A 99 2.88 10.16 -22.19
CA VAL A 99 2.29 10.81 -21.02
C VAL A 99 2.43 9.90 -19.81
N VAL A 100 3.04 10.41 -18.74
CA VAL A 100 3.29 9.66 -17.51
C VAL A 100 2.58 10.31 -16.35
N TRP A 101 1.63 9.59 -15.75
CA TRP A 101 0.94 10.02 -14.53
C TRP A 101 1.62 9.41 -13.32
N TYR A 102 1.93 10.23 -12.33
CA TYR A 102 2.45 9.77 -11.06
C TYR A 102 1.93 10.59 -9.89
N GLN A 103 1.98 10.02 -8.70
CA GLN A 103 1.56 10.72 -7.49
C GLN A 103 2.50 11.90 -7.20
N ASP A 104 1.93 13.07 -6.97
CA ASP A 104 2.65 14.29 -6.60
C ASP A 104 3.10 14.23 -5.14
N TRP A 105 4.37 13.88 -4.94
CA TRP A 105 5.07 14.02 -3.66
C TRP A 105 6.57 14.20 -3.91
N ASP A 106 7.29 14.73 -2.92
CA ASP A 106 8.67 15.21 -3.08
C ASP A 106 9.63 14.14 -3.65
N GLY A 107 9.63 12.92 -3.11
CA GLY A 107 10.54 11.87 -3.56
C GLY A 107 10.25 11.38 -4.98
N ALA A 108 8.98 11.18 -5.36
CA ALA A 108 8.65 10.83 -6.74
C ALA A 108 9.02 11.96 -7.71
N ASN A 109 8.74 13.22 -7.36
CA ASN A 109 9.18 14.36 -8.16
C ASN A 109 10.70 14.38 -8.37
N LYS A 110 11.49 14.16 -7.31
CA LYS A 110 12.96 14.10 -7.40
C LYS A 110 13.43 12.96 -8.30
N ILE A 111 12.88 11.75 -8.14
CA ILE A 111 13.21 10.59 -8.96
C ILE A 111 12.90 10.86 -10.43
N MET A 112 11.66 11.29 -10.72
CA MET A 112 11.20 11.50 -12.10
C MET A 112 11.96 12.64 -12.79
N ASN A 113 12.19 13.76 -12.10
CA ASN A 113 12.93 14.89 -12.67
C ASN A 113 14.42 14.59 -12.87
N ALA A 114 15.02 13.71 -12.05
CA ALA A 114 16.42 13.32 -12.22
C ALA A 114 16.63 12.31 -13.36
N LEU A 115 15.72 11.34 -13.51
CA LEU A 115 15.88 10.26 -14.48
C LEU A 115 15.38 10.61 -15.88
N THR A 116 14.32 11.41 -16.00
CA THR A 116 13.69 11.70 -17.30
C THR A 116 14.62 12.41 -18.29
N PRO A 117 15.46 13.38 -17.90
CA PRO A 117 16.45 13.98 -18.81
C PRO A 117 17.39 12.95 -19.43
N THR A 118 17.90 12.02 -18.60
CA THR A 118 18.79 10.94 -19.07
C THR A 118 18.07 9.99 -20.02
N PHE A 119 16.78 9.73 -19.77
CA PHE A 119 15.96 8.90 -20.65
C PHE A 119 15.79 9.56 -22.03
N VAL A 120 15.38 10.83 -22.11
CA VAL A 120 15.18 11.50 -23.41
C VAL A 120 16.48 11.77 -24.17
N GLU A 121 17.62 11.88 -23.48
CA GLU A 121 18.94 11.94 -24.14
C GLU A 121 19.26 10.63 -24.88
N LYS A 122 18.94 9.48 -24.28
CA LYS A 122 19.14 8.15 -24.87
C LYS A 122 18.07 7.78 -25.91
N HIS A 123 16.92 8.44 -25.85
CA HIS A 123 15.75 8.21 -26.71
C HIS A 123 15.29 9.52 -27.36
N PRO A 124 16.08 10.09 -28.29
CA PRO A 124 15.83 11.43 -28.85
C PRO A 124 14.56 11.52 -29.72
N ASP A 125 14.00 10.38 -30.12
CA ASP A 125 12.73 10.25 -30.83
C ASP A 125 11.50 10.36 -29.91
N VAL A 126 11.72 10.35 -28.59
CA VAL A 126 10.68 10.44 -27.56
C VAL A 126 10.61 11.83 -26.92
N THR A 127 9.38 12.26 -26.62
CA THR A 127 9.07 13.37 -25.71
C THR A 127 8.31 12.79 -24.52
N ILE A 128 8.74 13.12 -23.30
CA ILE A 128 8.06 12.69 -22.06
C ILE A 128 7.26 13.86 -21.49
N ASN A 129 5.97 13.63 -21.28
CA ASN A 129 5.04 14.54 -20.62
C ASN A 129 4.74 14.01 -19.21
N LEU A 130 5.46 14.53 -18.22
CA LEU A 130 5.31 14.15 -16.82
C LEU A 130 4.19 14.93 -16.15
N GLN A 131 3.23 14.22 -15.57
CA GLN A 131 2.08 14.81 -14.87
C GLN A 131 2.05 14.29 -13.42
N ALA A 132 2.44 15.18 -12.50
CA ALA A 132 2.31 14.93 -11.07
C ALA A 132 0.87 15.24 -10.64
N ILE A 133 0.21 14.28 -10.00
CA ILE A 133 -1.20 14.37 -9.63
C ILE A 133 -1.33 14.06 -8.13
N GLY A 134 -2.09 14.86 -7.39
CA GLY A 134 -2.34 14.61 -5.96
C GLY A 134 -2.90 13.20 -5.71
N PHE A 135 -2.60 12.63 -4.53
CA PHE A 135 -2.95 11.24 -4.21
C PHE A 135 -4.45 10.92 -4.42
N ASP A 136 -5.34 11.73 -3.85
CA ASP A 136 -6.79 11.52 -3.92
C ASP A 136 -7.30 11.68 -5.36
N ASP A 137 -6.80 12.68 -6.09
CA ASP A 137 -7.16 12.90 -7.49
C ASP A 137 -6.70 11.75 -8.39
N LEU A 138 -5.47 11.26 -8.18
CA LEU A 138 -4.92 10.13 -8.93
C LEU A 138 -5.75 8.87 -8.68
N PHE A 139 -6.08 8.59 -7.40
CA PHE A 139 -6.93 7.47 -7.03
C PHE A 139 -8.32 7.56 -7.67
N ALA A 140 -8.98 8.71 -7.54
CA ALA A 140 -10.34 8.92 -8.02
C ALA A 140 -10.45 8.84 -9.55
N LYS A 141 -9.44 9.32 -10.29
CA LYS A 141 -9.51 9.40 -11.75
C LYS A 141 -8.90 8.22 -12.51
N LEU A 142 -8.11 7.35 -11.87
CA LEU A 142 -7.36 6.27 -12.55
C LEU A 142 -8.27 5.40 -13.43
N LEU A 143 -9.17 4.62 -12.83
CA LEU A 143 -10.05 3.70 -13.55
C LEU A 143 -11.06 4.43 -14.46
N PRO A 144 -11.69 5.55 -14.04
CA PRO A 144 -12.56 6.32 -14.93
C PRO A 144 -11.86 6.82 -16.19
N SER A 145 -10.61 7.30 -16.10
CA SER A 145 -9.86 7.79 -17.26
C SER A 145 -9.53 6.65 -18.23
N ILE A 146 -9.18 5.46 -17.70
CA ILE A 146 -8.93 4.27 -18.52
C ILE A 146 -10.19 3.85 -19.29
N ALA A 147 -11.34 3.86 -18.61
CA ALA A 147 -12.63 3.55 -19.23
C ALA A 147 -13.02 4.58 -20.30
N ALA A 148 -12.69 5.86 -20.09
CA ALA A 148 -12.93 6.95 -21.03
C ALA A 148 -11.91 7.01 -22.19
N GLY A 149 -10.75 6.35 -22.07
CA GLY A 149 -9.68 6.42 -23.06
C GLY A 149 -8.87 7.71 -22.99
N THR A 150 -8.83 8.37 -21.83
CA THR A 150 -8.16 9.66 -21.58
C THR A 150 -7.02 9.55 -20.57
N GLU A 151 -6.62 8.33 -20.22
CA GLU A 151 -5.50 8.02 -19.34
C GLU A 151 -4.13 8.42 -19.94
N GLY A 152 -3.13 8.57 -19.07
CA GLY A 152 -1.72 8.57 -19.48
C GLY A 152 -1.26 7.19 -19.99
N ASP A 153 -0.19 7.17 -20.78
CA ASP A 153 0.37 5.92 -21.33
C ASP A 153 1.04 5.06 -20.26
N VAL A 154 1.66 5.72 -19.26
CA VAL A 154 2.25 5.08 -18.09
C VAL A 154 1.60 5.68 -16.85
N LEU A 155 1.05 4.82 -16.00
CA LEU A 155 0.28 5.22 -14.83
C LEU A 155 0.92 4.61 -13.59
N MET A 156 1.30 5.45 -12.63
CA MET A 156 1.54 4.99 -11.28
C MET A 156 0.21 4.66 -10.61
N LEU A 157 0.17 3.54 -9.88
CA LEU A 157 -0.93 3.17 -9.00
C LEU A 157 -0.38 2.44 -7.77
N TYR A 158 -1.18 2.39 -6.72
CA TYR A 158 -0.96 1.45 -5.64
C TYR A 158 -1.72 0.16 -5.91
N THR A 159 -1.07 -0.99 -5.71
CA THR A 159 -1.65 -2.29 -6.03
C THR A 159 -2.97 -2.55 -5.29
N ASN A 160 -3.12 -2.05 -4.05
CA ASN A 160 -4.37 -2.17 -3.29
C ASN A 160 -5.56 -1.47 -3.96
N TRP A 161 -5.36 -0.53 -4.88
CA TRP A 161 -6.44 0.14 -5.61
C TRP A 161 -7.15 -0.75 -6.61
N VAL A 162 -6.49 -1.85 -7.04
CA VAL A 162 -6.98 -2.71 -8.13
C VAL A 162 -7.11 -4.18 -7.71
N VAL A 163 -7.09 -4.50 -6.41
CA VAL A 163 -7.20 -5.89 -5.91
C VAL A 163 -8.51 -6.57 -6.32
N ALA A 164 -9.61 -5.82 -6.43
CA ALA A 164 -10.90 -6.35 -6.90
C ALA A 164 -11.11 -6.19 -8.42
N THR A 165 -10.06 -5.85 -9.17
CA THR A 165 -10.13 -5.57 -10.61
C THR A 165 -9.39 -6.66 -11.38
N ASP A 166 -9.99 -7.16 -12.46
CA ASP A 166 -9.31 -8.02 -13.42
C ASP A 166 -8.32 -7.19 -14.24
N VAL A 167 -7.07 -7.12 -13.75
CA VAL A 167 -6.00 -6.29 -14.33
C VAL A 167 -5.66 -6.66 -15.77
N THR A 168 -5.98 -7.88 -16.20
CA THR A 168 -5.74 -8.33 -17.58
C THR A 168 -6.65 -7.64 -18.61
N LYS A 169 -7.76 -7.06 -18.14
CA LYS A 169 -8.68 -6.26 -18.97
C LYS A 169 -8.39 -4.78 -18.92
N VAL A 170 -7.54 -4.33 -18.01
CA VAL A 170 -7.29 -2.91 -17.72
C VAL A 170 -5.91 -2.48 -18.21
N PHE A 171 -4.89 -3.30 -17.97
CA PHE A 171 -3.50 -2.97 -18.30
C PHE A 171 -2.97 -3.80 -19.46
N LEU A 172 -1.94 -3.26 -20.11
CA LEU A 172 -1.23 -3.94 -21.19
C LEU A 172 -0.42 -5.11 -20.64
N ASP A 173 -0.48 -6.27 -21.32
CA ASP A 173 0.50 -7.34 -21.12
C ASP A 173 1.86 -6.85 -21.64
N ILE A 174 2.79 -6.59 -20.71
CA ILE A 174 4.14 -6.10 -20.99
C ILE A 174 5.19 -7.21 -20.90
N THR A 175 4.78 -8.48 -20.87
CA THR A 175 5.70 -9.63 -20.68
C THR A 175 6.82 -9.67 -21.72
N GLU A 176 6.48 -9.51 -23.01
CA GLU A 176 7.48 -9.53 -24.08
C GLU A 176 8.39 -8.29 -24.04
N PRO A 177 7.86 -7.04 -23.93
CA PRO A 177 8.69 -5.84 -23.77
C PRO A 177 9.71 -5.88 -22.62
N VAL A 178 9.41 -6.59 -21.53
CA VAL A 178 10.31 -6.69 -20.36
C VAL A 178 11.22 -7.93 -20.40
N GLY A 179 11.16 -8.73 -21.48
CA GLY A 179 11.98 -9.94 -21.63
C GLY A 179 11.53 -11.12 -20.78
N GLY A 180 10.25 -11.15 -20.38
CA GLY A 180 9.67 -12.17 -19.50
C GLY A 180 9.77 -11.83 -18.01
N ALA A 181 9.24 -12.71 -17.15
CA ALA A 181 9.22 -12.48 -15.70
C ALA A 181 10.60 -12.63 -15.04
N GLN A 182 11.47 -13.49 -15.57
CA GLN A 182 12.74 -13.86 -14.94
C GLN A 182 13.69 -12.66 -14.74
N PRO A 183 13.97 -11.80 -15.75
CA PRO A 183 14.88 -10.66 -15.55
C PRO A 183 14.41 -9.67 -14.48
N LEU A 184 13.09 -9.58 -14.26
CA LEU A 184 12.51 -8.75 -13.21
C LEU A 184 12.63 -9.40 -11.83
N GLN A 185 12.40 -10.71 -11.74
CA GLN A 185 12.52 -11.48 -10.50
C GLN A 185 13.96 -11.55 -9.97
N GLU A 186 14.96 -11.47 -10.85
CA GLU A 186 16.38 -11.39 -10.43
C GLU A 186 16.75 -10.02 -9.83
N LYS A 187 15.97 -8.97 -10.13
CA LYS A 187 16.27 -7.59 -9.72
C LYS A 187 15.37 -7.09 -8.59
N MET A 188 14.28 -7.77 -8.31
CA MET A 188 13.21 -7.32 -7.41
C MET A 188 12.75 -8.46 -6.49
N TRP A 189 12.27 -8.11 -5.30
CA TRP A 189 11.75 -9.10 -4.36
C TRP A 189 10.50 -9.79 -4.93
N SER A 190 10.39 -11.10 -4.76
CA SER A 190 9.26 -11.90 -5.26
C SER A 190 7.90 -11.37 -4.78
N ALA A 191 7.84 -10.86 -3.55
CA ALA A 191 6.64 -10.26 -2.96
C ALA A 191 6.07 -9.10 -3.80
N ALA A 192 6.90 -8.38 -4.55
CA ALA A 192 6.48 -7.24 -5.36
C ALA A 192 5.58 -7.63 -6.55
N PHE A 193 5.61 -8.89 -6.98
CA PHE A 193 4.81 -9.38 -8.11
C PHE A 193 3.57 -10.20 -7.68
N ASN A 194 3.44 -10.52 -6.40
CA ASN A 194 2.42 -11.45 -5.90
C ASN A 194 1.18 -10.75 -5.30
N VAL A 195 1.11 -9.41 -5.42
CA VAL A 195 0.00 -8.63 -4.83
C VAL A 195 -1.26 -8.69 -5.69
N LEU A 196 -1.09 -8.76 -7.01
CA LEU A 196 -2.19 -8.80 -7.98
C LEU A 196 -2.24 -10.16 -8.64
N ASP A 197 -3.43 -10.74 -8.75
CA ASP A 197 -3.63 -11.99 -9.46
C ASP A 197 -3.47 -11.75 -10.96
N VAL A 198 -2.44 -12.37 -11.55
CA VAL A 198 -2.15 -12.34 -12.98
C VAL A 198 -1.95 -13.76 -13.50
N PRO A 199 -2.24 -14.04 -14.78
CA PRO A 199 -1.89 -15.32 -15.39
C PRO A 199 -0.42 -15.66 -15.20
N GLN A 200 -0.11 -16.94 -15.03
CA GLN A 200 1.24 -17.38 -14.72
C GLN A 200 2.26 -16.91 -15.77
N GLY A 201 3.36 -16.32 -15.30
CA GLY A 201 4.44 -15.80 -16.14
C GLY A 201 4.12 -14.50 -16.89
N LYS A 202 2.93 -13.92 -16.70
CA LYS A 202 2.53 -12.66 -17.32
C LYS A 202 2.81 -11.47 -16.42
N ILE A 203 3.20 -10.35 -17.03
CA ILE A 203 3.51 -9.10 -16.36
C ILE A 203 2.59 -8.00 -16.89
N PHE A 204 1.86 -7.35 -15.99
CA PHE A 204 0.93 -6.25 -16.30
C PHE A 204 1.30 -4.93 -15.62
N TYR A 205 2.31 -4.94 -14.75
CA TYR A 205 2.79 -3.78 -14.01
C TYR A 205 4.26 -3.97 -13.64
N LEU A 206 4.95 -2.85 -13.41
CA LEU A 206 6.33 -2.84 -12.93
C LEU A 206 6.36 -2.28 -11.51
N PRO A 207 6.78 -3.07 -10.50
CA PRO A 207 7.09 -2.53 -9.20
C PRO A 207 8.30 -1.59 -9.31
N TRP A 208 8.15 -0.37 -8.81
CA TRP A 208 9.23 0.63 -8.81
C TRP A 208 9.48 1.24 -7.44
N LEU A 209 8.47 1.24 -6.56
CA LEU A 209 8.55 1.67 -5.18
C LEU A 209 7.70 0.74 -4.31
N ALA A 210 8.24 0.36 -3.14
CA ALA A 210 7.50 -0.33 -2.11
C ALA A 210 7.37 0.60 -0.90
N GLY A 211 6.13 0.95 -0.55
CA GLY A 211 5.86 1.71 0.67
C GLY A 211 6.08 0.85 1.91
N ILE A 212 6.61 1.44 2.97
CA ILE A 212 6.87 0.78 4.27
C ILE A 212 5.84 1.19 5.35
N ARG A 213 4.80 1.95 4.98
CA ARG A 213 3.78 2.47 5.90
C ARG A 213 3.07 1.33 6.62
N GLY A 214 3.02 1.36 7.96
CA GLY A 214 2.48 0.28 8.79
C GLY A 214 3.34 -0.99 8.87
N ALA A 215 4.46 -1.05 8.15
CA ALA A 215 5.43 -2.16 8.20
C ALA A 215 6.70 -1.82 9.00
N CYS A 216 6.90 -0.55 9.33
CA CYS A 216 7.97 -0.08 10.19
C CYS A 216 7.48 1.02 11.14
N ILE A 217 8.18 1.17 12.26
CA ILE A 217 8.02 2.30 13.16
C ILE A 217 9.11 3.33 12.87
N THR A 218 8.71 4.58 12.67
CA THR A 218 9.57 5.75 12.51
C THR A 218 9.60 6.54 13.81
N VAL A 219 10.78 6.98 14.24
CA VAL A 219 10.97 7.72 15.49
C VAL A 219 11.64 9.07 15.25
N ASN A 220 11.23 10.08 16.02
CA ASN A 220 11.92 11.36 16.10
C ASN A 220 13.01 11.27 17.19
N THR A 221 14.26 11.05 16.76
CA THR A 221 15.37 10.79 17.68
C THR A 221 15.67 11.94 18.64
N ASP A 222 15.40 13.19 18.25
CA ASP A 222 15.58 14.33 19.16
C ASP A 222 14.52 14.35 20.26
N GLN A 223 13.27 14.01 19.93
CA GLN A 223 12.20 13.91 20.94
C GLN A 223 12.40 12.72 21.87
N LEU A 224 12.92 11.59 21.37
CA LEU A 224 13.28 10.45 22.22
C LEU A 224 14.40 10.80 23.21
N LYS A 225 15.39 11.61 22.80
CA LYS A 225 16.45 12.10 23.70
C LYS A 225 15.92 12.95 24.86
N GLU A 226 14.83 13.70 24.68
CA GLU A 226 14.19 14.48 25.76
C GLU A 226 13.82 13.59 26.97
N LYS A 227 13.60 12.29 26.73
CA LYS A 227 13.20 11.29 27.73
C LYS A 227 14.24 10.19 27.93
N ASN A 228 15.42 10.30 27.32
CA ASN A 228 16.45 9.26 27.31
C ASN A 228 15.95 7.89 26.84
N ILE A 229 15.09 7.87 25.82
CA ILE A 229 14.54 6.63 25.25
C ILE A 229 15.46 6.12 24.15
N ASP A 230 15.91 4.88 24.27
CA ASP A 230 16.64 4.17 23.23
C ASP A 230 15.69 3.22 22.47
N TYR A 231 15.33 3.62 21.26
CA TYR A 231 14.41 2.86 20.40
C TYR A 231 14.96 1.50 19.96
N LEU A 232 16.27 1.26 20.05
CA LEU A 232 16.86 -0.05 19.74
C LEU A 232 16.46 -1.14 20.74
N ASN A 233 15.95 -0.72 21.90
CA ASN A 233 15.43 -1.62 22.92
C ASN A 233 13.97 -2.02 22.70
N PHE A 234 13.24 -1.41 21.77
CA PHE A 234 11.88 -1.85 21.47
C PHE A 234 11.89 -3.29 20.92
N LYS A 235 11.20 -4.19 21.63
CA LYS A 235 11.03 -5.60 21.27
C LYS A 235 9.58 -5.94 20.97
N SER A 236 8.65 -5.14 21.50
CA SER A 236 7.23 -5.36 21.30
C SER A 236 6.49 -4.06 20.98
N TYR A 237 5.22 -4.22 20.60
CA TYR A 237 4.35 -3.09 20.33
C TYR A 237 4.01 -2.32 21.63
N GLU A 238 3.96 -3.00 22.76
CA GLU A 238 3.77 -2.41 24.08
C GLU A 238 4.92 -1.45 24.44
N ASP A 239 6.17 -1.77 24.06
CA ASP A 239 7.31 -0.86 24.25
C ASP A 239 7.11 0.47 23.48
N VAL A 240 6.59 0.36 22.26
CA VAL A 240 6.29 1.52 21.40
C VAL A 240 5.18 2.38 22.02
N ILE A 241 4.09 1.76 22.48
CA ILE A 241 3.00 2.48 23.16
C ILE A 241 3.51 3.14 24.44
N ALA A 242 4.28 2.42 25.27
CA ALA A 242 4.81 2.95 26.52
C ALA A 242 5.73 4.16 26.30
N ALA A 243 6.63 4.07 25.30
CA ALA A 243 7.42 5.21 24.86
C ALA A 243 6.53 6.36 24.38
N GLY A 244 5.50 6.05 23.57
CA GLY A 244 4.50 7.02 23.12
C GLY A 244 3.78 7.73 24.28
N GLN A 245 3.37 7.02 25.31
CA GLN A 245 2.76 7.63 26.50
C GLN A 245 3.70 8.62 27.17
N SER A 246 4.98 8.26 27.32
CA SER A 246 5.98 9.14 27.95
C SER A 246 6.32 10.39 27.13
N LEU A 247 6.19 10.31 25.80
CA LEU A 247 6.50 11.39 24.85
C LEU A 247 5.31 12.31 24.58
N THR A 248 4.09 11.86 24.89
CA THR A 248 2.86 12.61 24.68
C THR A 248 2.85 13.88 25.52
N GLN A 249 2.55 15.01 24.88
CA GLN A 249 2.39 16.29 25.56
C GLN A 249 0.93 16.73 25.49
N LYS A 250 0.46 17.32 26.59
CA LYS A 250 -0.90 17.85 26.71
C LYS A 250 -0.87 19.27 27.26
N SER A 251 -1.84 20.07 26.83
CA SER A 251 -2.18 21.36 27.42
C SER A 251 -3.63 21.29 27.86
N GLY A 252 -3.86 21.12 29.17
CA GLY A 252 -5.17 20.68 29.68
C GLY A 252 -5.51 19.30 29.13
N ASP A 253 -6.72 19.14 28.61
CA ASP A 253 -7.19 17.87 28.02
C ASP A 253 -6.74 17.68 26.56
N LYS A 254 -6.18 18.71 25.93
CA LYS A 254 -5.79 18.67 24.52
C LYS A 254 -4.36 18.16 24.35
N ILE A 255 -4.18 17.12 23.53
CA ILE A 255 -2.85 16.69 23.08
C ILE A 255 -2.25 17.78 22.19
N THR A 256 -1.00 18.18 22.48
CA THR A 256 -0.22 19.15 21.70
C THR A 256 0.95 18.49 20.96
N ARG A 257 1.33 17.28 21.38
CA ARG A 257 2.25 16.39 20.67
C ARG A 257 1.80 14.96 20.89
N ALA A 258 1.53 14.24 19.81
CA ALA A 258 1.30 12.80 19.87
C ALA A 258 2.64 12.09 20.11
N GLY A 259 2.74 11.34 21.21
CA GLY A 259 3.96 10.57 21.45
C GLY A 259 4.04 9.31 20.60
N TYR A 260 2.89 8.69 20.30
CA TYR A 260 2.78 7.66 19.27
C TYR A 260 1.46 7.84 18.52
N SER A 261 1.52 7.88 17.18
CA SER A 261 0.35 7.97 16.33
C SER A 261 0.37 6.91 15.22
N PRO A 262 -0.69 6.08 15.12
CA PRO A 262 -0.93 5.18 13.99
C PRO A 262 -2.01 5.71 13.04
N GLN A 263 -2.29 7.02 13.01
CA GLN A 263 -3.52 7.55 12.38
C GLN A 263 -3.62 7.18 10.90
N SER A 264 -2.50 7.24 10.19
CA SER A 264 -2.45 6.93 8.77
C SER A 264 -2.22 5.43 8.49
N SER A 265 -1.81 4.64 9.49
CA SER A 265 -1.48 3.21 9.31
C SER A 265 -2.50 2.24 9.90
N GLN A 266 -3.55 2.73 10.58
CA GLN A 266 -4.53 1.91 11.33
C GLN A 266 -4.94 0.60 10.61
N TYR A 267 -5.32 0.67 9.34
CA TYR A 267 -5.72 -0.51 8.57
C TYR A 267 -4.60 -1.54 8.44
N ILE A 268 -3.38 -1.09 8.10
CA ILE A 268 -2.22 -1.97 7.97
C ILE A 268 -1.82 -2.52 9.34
N LEU A 269 -1.92 -1.69 10.37
CA LEU A 269 -1.59 -2.06 11.73
C LEU A 269 -2.52 -3.15 12.29
N ILE A 270 -3.82 -3.13 11.99
CA ILE A 270 -4.73 -4.24 12.34
C ILE A 270 -4.21 -5.57 11.78
N TYR A 271 -3.83 -5.59 10.49
CA TYR A 271 -3.30 -6.81 9.86
C TYR A 271 -1.99 -7.26 10.52
N SER A 272 -1.08 -6.31 10.75
CA SER A 272 0.21 -6.56 11.39
C SER A 272 0.07 -7.10 12.82
N LEU A 273 -0.87 -6.56 13.60
CA LEU A 273 -1.16 -7.03 14.96
C LEU A 273 -1.80 -8.42 14.93
N MET A 274 -2.80 -8.64 14.07
CA MET A 274 -3.41 -9.97 13.92
C MET A 274 -2.37 -11.03 13.56
N TRP A 275 -1.44 -10.76 12.63
CA TRP A 275 -0.36 -11.69 12.30
C TRP A 275 0.57 -11.97 13.48
N GLN A 276 0.95 -10.93 14.25
CA GLN A 276 1.79 -11.08 15.44
C GLN A 276 1.10 -11.88 16.55
N LEU A 277 -0.23 -11.80 16.65
CA LEU A 277 -1.06 -12.60 17.56
C LEU A 277 -1.31 -14.03 17.05
N GLY A 278 -0.73 -14.42 15.90
CA GLY A 278 -0.88 -15.76 15.31
C GLY A 278 -2.11 -15.92 14.42
N GLY A 279 -2.88 -14.85 14.22
CA GLY A 279 -4.06 -14.80 13.37
C GLY A 279 -3.73 -14.79 11.86
N LYS A 280 -4.76 -15.05 11.05
CA LYS A 280 -4.70 -15.03 9.59
C LYS A 280 -5.86 -14.17 9.06
N PRO A 281 -5.66 -12.85 8.84
CA PRO A 281 -6.73 -11.89 8.55
C PRO A 281 -7.61 -12.27 7.35
N PHE A 282 -7.03 -12.95 6.36
CA PHE A 282 -7.73 -13.40 5.16
C PHE A 282 -7.33 -14.84 4.82
N ASP A 283 -8.33 -15.69 4.61
CA ASP A 283 -8.16 -17.03 4.04
C ASP A 283 -8.44 -17.01 2.55
N LYS A 284 -7.39 -17.15 1.74
CA LYS A 284 -7.50 -17.20 0.27
C LYS A 284 -8.34 -18.39 -0.24
N THR A 285 -8.40 -19.50 0.50
CA THR A 285 -9.11 -20.72 0.08
C THR A 285 -10.62 -20.54 0.19
N SER A 286 -11.08 -20.02 1.33
CA SER A 286 -12.50 -19.75 1.56
C SER A 286 -12.96 -18.38 1.07
N GLY A 287 -12.02 -17.46 0.79
CA GLY A 287 -12.30 -16.08 0.43
C GLY A 287 -12.86 -15.24 1.59
N LYS A 288 -12.61 -15.65 2.84
CA LYS A 288 -13.20 -15.03 4.04
C LYS A 288 -12.19 -14.25 4.86
N TRP A 289 -12.64 -13.11 5.37
CA TRP A 289 -11.94 -12.34 6.40
C TRP A 289 -12.23 -12.90 7.80
N THR A 290 -11.27 -12.77 8.71
CA THR A 290 -11.34 -13.31 10.08
C THR A 290 -11.28 -12.24 11.16
N PHE A 291 -11.68 -11.00 10.87
CA PHE A 291 -11.60 -9.88 11.82
C PHE A 291 -12.36 -10.10 13.13
N SER A 292 -13.37 -10.97 13.16
CA SER A 292 -14.12 -11.33 14.36
C SER A 292 -13.51 -12.52 15.12
N SER A 293 -12.26 -12.89 14.85
CA SER A 293 -11.53 -13.87 15.66
C SER A 293 -11.00 -13.21 16.94
N PRO A 294 -10.60 -13.99 17.96
CA PRO A 294 -10.00 -13.44 19.18
C PRO A 294 -8.79 -12.54 18.88
N GLU A 295 -7.96 -12.90 17.90
CA GLU A 295 -6.81 -12.10 17.47
C GLU A 295 -7.24 -10.79 16.79
N GLY A 296 -8.33 -10.82 16.02
CA GLY A 296 -8.90 -9.62 15.39
C GLY A 296 -9.51 -8.65 16.39
N GLU A 297 -10.26 -9.17 17.37
CA GLU A 297 -10.81 -8.39 18.47
C GLU A 297 -9.69 -7.76 19.32
N GLN A 298 -8.65 -8.53 19.66
CA GLN A 298 -7.50 -8.02 20.40
C GLN A 298 -6.72 -6.95 19.62
N ALA A 299 -6.50 -7.14 18.31
CA ALA A 299 -5.85 -6.13 17.47
C ALA A 299 -6.66 -4.82 17.41
N ALA A 300 -7.99 -4.91 17.28
CA ALA A 300 -8.87 -3.75 17.32
C ALA A 300 -8.86 -3.07 18.70
N GLN A 301 -8.83 -3.85 19.78
CA GLN A 301 -8.75 -3.33 21.15
C GLN A 301 -7.45 -2.55 21.39
N ILE A 302 -6.32 -3.03 20.89
CA ILE A 302 -5.03 -2.33 20.98
C ILE A 302 -5.11 -0.95 20.31
N LEU A 303 -5.70 -0.86 19.11
CA LEU A 303 -5.92 0.42 18.43
C LEU A 303 -6.89 1.34 19.18
N TYR A 304 -7.96 0.79 19.74
CA TYR A 304 -8.89 1.53 20.58
C TYR A 304 -8.22 2.04 21.86
N ASP A 305 -7.33 1.27 22.47
CA ASP A 305 -6.70 1.74 23.69
C ASP A 305 -5.77 2.94 23.41
N ILE A 306 -5.11 2.97 22.25
CA ILE A 306 -4.14 4.02 21.89
C ILE A 306 -4.74 5.42 21.95
N TYR A 307 -5.96 5.64 21.44
CA TYR A 307 -6.56 6.98 21.49
C TYR A 307 -7.44 7.20 22.72
N TRP A 308 -8.03 6.15 23.31
CA TRP A 308 -9.07 6.32 24.34
C TRP A 308 -8.61 5.93 25.75
N LYS A 309 -7.58 5.10 25.89
CA LYS A 309 -7.01 4.69 27.19
C LYS A 309 -5.62 5.28 27.41
N GLN A 310 -4.67 4.98 26.51
CA GLN A 310 -3.32 5.52 26.60
C GLN A 310 -3.25 6.97 26.11
N GLN A 311 -4.19 7.38 25.24
CA GLN A 311 -4.30 8.74 24.70
C GLN A 311 -2.97 9.27 24.17
N THR A 312 -2.25 8.47 23.38
CA THR A 312 -0.94 8.86 22.82
C THR A 312 -1.06 9.72 21.56
N CYS A 313 -2.25 9.76 20.96
CA CYS A 313 -2.62 10.62 19.84
C CYS A 313 -4.11 10.95 19.88
N ASP A 314 -4.51 11.92 19.03
CA ASP A 314 -5.88 12.40 18.90
C ASP A 314 -6.17 12.74 17.43
N PHE A 315 -7.41 12.50 16.99
CA PHE A 315 -7.82 12.72 15.60
C PHE A 315 -7.84 14.19 15.16
N GLN A 316 -7.86 15.13 16.11
CA GLN A 316 -7.94 16.58 15.84
C GLN A 316 -6.58 17.27 15.91
N LEU A 317 -5.49 16.55 16.25
CA LEU A 317 -4.17 17.14 16.38
C LEU A 317 -3.64 17.68 15.05
N PHE A 318 -3.87 16.96 13.94
CA PHE A 318 -3.43 17.33 12.61
C PHE A 318 -4.34 16.72 11.53
N GLN A 319 -4.30 17.29 10.32
CA GLN A 319 -5.00 16.75 9.15
C GLN A 319 -4.14 15.75 8.37
N SER A 320 -2.82 15.94 8.36
CA SER A 320 -1.85 15.09 7.68
C SER A 320 -0.79 14.63 8.68
N GLU A 321 -0.79 13.34 9.01
CA GLU A 321 0.23 12.74 9.89
C GLU A 321 1.64 12.89 9.30
N TYR A 322 1.75 12.80 7.97
CA TYR A 322 3.01 13.00 7.25
C TYR A 322 3.60 14.39 7.49
N GLU A 323 2.77 15.44 7.39
CA GLU A 323 3.21 16.81 7.66
C GLU A 323 3.49 17.03 9.15
N ALA A 324 2.66 16.44 10.02
CA ALA A 324 2.78 16.57 11.47
C ALA A 324 4.13 16.07 12.01
N VAL A 325 4.70 15.03 11.38
CA VAL A 325 6.05 14.53 11.71
C VAL A 325 7.11 15.61 11.45
N SER A 326 7.03 16.29 10.30
CA SER A 326 7.95 17.39 9.97
C SER A 326 7.77 18.61 10.87
N GLN A 327 6.54 18.83 11.36
CA GLN A 327 6.19 19.88 12.32
C GLN A 327 6.54 19.50 13.77
N LYS A 328 7.15 18.34 14.01
CA LYS A 328 7.48 17.81 15.34
C LYS A 328 6.26 17.59 16.25
N LEU A 329 5.07 17.43 15.67
CA LEU A 329 3.82 17.13 16.39
C LEU A 329 3.63 15.64 16.68
N VAL A 330 4.45 14.76 16.08
CA VAL A 330 4.43 13.31 16.28
C VAL A 330 5.84 12.82 16.60
N SER A 331 5.99 12.09 17.71
CA SER A 331 7.28 11.55 18.16
C SER A 331 7.58 10.17 17.61
N ILE A 332 6.58 9.31 17.55
CA ILE A 332 6.67 7.99 16.97
C ILE A 332 5.50 7.83 16.00
N TRP A 333 5.79 7.40 14.78
CA TRP A 333 4.81 7.21 13.71
C TRP A 333 5.08 5.89 13.01
N GLY A 334 4.06 5.07 12.80
CA GLY A 334 4.18 3.83 12.03
C GLY A 334 2.85 3.21 11.76
#